data_AF-A0A814FQP2-F1
#
_entry.id   AF-A0A814FQP2-F1
#
_cell.length_a   1.000
_cell.length_b   1.000
_cell.length_c   1.000
_cell.angle_alpha   90.00
_cell.angle_beta   90.00
_cell.angle_gamma   90.00
#
_symmetry.space_group_name_H-M   'P 1'
#
loop_
_entity.id
_entity.type
_entity.pdbx_description
1 polymer ?
#
loop_
_entity_poly.entity_id
_entity_poly.type
_entity_poly.pdbx_seq_one_letter_code
_entity_poly.pdbx_strand_id
1 'polypeptide(L)'
;MRGTTPMNMGACIGFRETLAANRPGATNNDYYPLNQYVGKNFFEDENYRAALERFDGGYQISTDFIEWMQEYCDNEREHARNFIAYAEKWTTRIKHQSSLVSYHTTKRAQLDVVRIPKQLAHLKESNCNEIQRVIDKYRNYVNETYINERFRPGRKHRRTSEFKKLFKTAHASLSEVADQLETLRTLEKKAREALHTAESACEILQLDPSTTEKQLARANEVQNKKRATLEDIQGKLVDTKATYKVAQKTYRKKAIEIFNQCQTVEEERLDHIRETLLDFIQAMYTPKYSSELNQIFESLTTKITTQQNSFDDLLFWAKAYGIENKLTKPLTLTSNNDDYDSDSIVESRTHRKSIDHETEKHDRRQSIVEHEADDEEASAPISTTTPAKTKVKRTKPITNTDKKNTNTTEPSTIHNTVLNQV
;
A
#
# COMPACT_ATOMS: atom_id res chain seq x y z
N MET A 1 25.52 -9.96 -34.91
CA MET A 1 24.76 -11.24 -34.76
C MET A 1 24.30 -11.34 -33.30
N ARG A 2 23.06 -11.76 -33.04
CA ARG A 2 22.59 -12.17 -31.69
C ARG A 2 21.75 -13.44 -31.87
N GLY A 3 22.07 -14.49 -31.13
CA GLY A 3 21.35 -15.76 -31.21
C GLY A 3 20.13 -15.78 -30.28
N THR A 4 18.99 -16.26 -30.77
CA THR A 4 17.78 -16.49 -29.97
C THR A 4 17.74 -17.93 -29.47
N THR A 5 18.06 -18.15 -28.19
CA THR A 5 17.98 -19.48 -27.57
C THR A 5 16.55 -19.78 -27.11
N PRO A 6 15.89 -20.84 -27.60
CA PRO A 6 14.56 -21.22 -27.10
C PRO A 6 14.67 -21.90 -25.73
N MET A 7 13.87 -21.48 -24.75
CA MET A 7 13.79 -22.16 -23.46
C MET A 7 13.08 -23.52 -23.58
N ASN A 8 13.72 -24.57 -23.07
CA ASN A 8 13.21 -25.94 -23.08
C ASN A 8 12.34 -26.22 -21.84
N MET A 9 11.02 -26.18 -21.99
CA MET A 9 10.05 -26.41 -20.92
C MET A 9 9.81 -27.92 -20.68
N GLY A 10 10.78 -28.59 -20.06
CA GLY A 10 10.70 -30.00 -19.67
C GLY A 10 10.03 -30.25 -18.31
N ALA A 11 9.35 -31.39 -18.19
CA ALA A 11 8.93 -32.06 -16.95
C ALA A 11 8.23 -31.22 -15.86
N CYS A 12 6.90 -31.11 -15.90
CA CYS A 12 6.08 -30.70 -14.76
C CYS A 12 5.73 -31.90 -13.86
N ILE A 13 6.65 -32.31 -12.98
CA ILE A 13 6.41 -33.30 -11.91
C ILE A 13 6.99 -32.73 -10.60
N GLY A 14 6.21 -32.71 -9.52
CA GLY A 14 6.66 -32.23 -8.20
C GLY A 14 6.40 -30.74 -7.90
N PHE A 15 5.16 -30.26 -8.06
CA PHE A 15 4.79 -28.84 -7.89
C PHE A 15 4.00 -28.52 -6.60
N ARG A 16 4.22 -29.28 -5.51
CA ARG A 16 3.40 -29.17 -4.28
C ARG A 16 4.12 -28.72 -3.02
N GLU A 17 5.43 -28.43 -3.08
CA GLU A 17 6.28 -28.35 -1.89
C GLU A 17 7.26 -27.16 -1.89
N THR A 18 7.23 -26.30 -2.92
CA THR A 18 8.32 -25.36 -3.25
C THR A 18 7.93 -23.89 -3.40
N LEU A 19 6.71 -23.49 -3.03
CA LEU A 19 6.25 -22.09 -3.15
C LEU A 19 6.45 -21.21 -1.89
N ALA A 20 6.99 -21.77 -0.80
CA ALA A 20 7.31 -21.00 0.42
C ALA A 20 8.68 -21.32 1.05
N ALA A 21 9.30 -22.47 0.72
CA ALA A 21 10.36 -23.05 1.56
C ALA A 21 11.80 -22.95 1.02
N ASN A 22 12.03 -22.62 -0.26
CA ASN A 22 13.37 -22.65 -0.85
C ASN A 22 13.58 -21.59 -1.95
N ARG A 23 13.96 -20.37 -1.55
CA ARG A 23 14.86 -19.50 -2.33
C ARG A 23 16.16 -19.34 -1.54
N PRO A 24 17.34 -19.58 -2.12
CA PRO A 24 18.60 -19.22 -1.47
C PRO A 24 18.64 -17.70 -1.31
N GLY A 25 18.67 -17.22 -0.06
CA GLY A 25 18.64 -15.80 0.29
C GLY A 25 17.27 -15.24 0.69
N ALA A 26 16.21 -16.06 0.80
CA ALA A 26 14.99 -15.65 1.50
C ALA A 26 15.28 -15.49 3.00
N THR A 27 14.65 -14.50 3.63
CA THR A 27 14.69 -14.29 5.08
C THR A 27 13.37 -14.77 5.70
N ASN A 28 13.33 -14.96 7.03
CA ASN A 28 12.15 -15.50 7.73
C ASN A 28 10.86 -14.65 7.61
N ASN A 29 10.89 -13.51 6.91
CA ASN A 29 9.76 -12.60 6.74
C ASN A 29 9.09 -12.68 5.35
N ASP A 30 9.59 -13.50 4.42
CA ASP A 30 9.10 -13.64 3.03
C ASP A 30 7.78 -14.45 2.91
N TYR A 31 6.84 -14.30 3.85
CA TYR A 31 5.55 -15.01 3.83
C TYR A 31 4.51 -14.30 2.95
N TYR A 32 4.40 -14.72 1.70
CA TYR A 32 3.35 -14.26 0.78
C TYR A 32 2.04 -15.02 1.02
N PRO A 33 0.91 -14.35 1.30
CA PRO A 33 -0.38 -15.02 1.50
C PRO A 33 -0.83 -15.71 0.20
N LEU A 34 -1.09 -17.02 0.29
CA LEU A 34 -1.42 -17.84 -0.88
C LEU A 34 -2.82 -17.49 -1.42
N ASN A 35 -2.89 -17.08 -2.69
CA ASN A 35 -4.16 -16.82 -3.36
C ASN A 35 -4.84 -18.09 -3.88
N GLN A 36 -6.12 -17.98 -4.24
CA GLN A 36 -6.97 -19.09 -4.69
C GLN A 36 -6.53 -19.82 -5.97
N TYR A 37 -5.49 -19.37 -6.67
CA TYR A 37 -4.94 -19.99 -7.88
C TYR A 37 -3.62 -20.73 -7.64
N VAL A 38 -3.02 -20.61 -6.47
CA VAL A 38 -1.78 -21.31 -6.09
C VAL A 38 -1.99 -22.83 -6.22
N GLY A 39 -1.08 -23.50 -6.94
CA GLY A 39 -1.13 -24.94 -7.17
C GLY A 39 -2.20 -25.43 -8.16
N LYS A 40 -3.01 -24.54 -8.76
CA LYS A 40 -3.96 -24.90 -9.83
C LYS A 40 -3.29 -24.83 -11.21
N ASN A 41 -3.78 -25.62 -12.16
CA ASN A 41 -3.32 -25.56 -13.54
C ASN A 41 -3.92 -24.33 -14.24
N PHE A 42 -3.05 -23.43 -14.73
CA PHE A 42 -3.43 -22.23 -15.49
C PHE A 42 -4.32 -22.52 -16.72
N PHE A 43 -4.18 -23.70 -17.32
CA PHE A 43 -4.92 -24.11 -18.51
C PHE A 43 -6.27 -24.80 -18.21
N GLU A 44 -6.67 -24.89 -16.94
CA GLU A 44 -7.97 -25.46 -16.53
C GLU A 44 -8.96 -24.34 -16.14
N ASP A 45 -10.24 -24.58 -16.40
CA ASP A 45 -11.38 -23.71 -16.11
C ASP A 45 -11.16 -22.24 -16.49
N GLU A 46 -11.32 -21.33 -15.52
CA GLU A 46 -10.97 -19.92 -15.64
C GLU A 46 -9.73 -19.55 -14.80
N ASN A 47 -8.80 -20.48 -14.54
CA ASN A 47 -7.58 -20.19 -13.75
C ASN A 47 -6.67 -19.12 -14.39
N TYR A 48 -6.83 -18.85 -15.69
CA TYR A 48 -6.22 -17.68 -16.37
C TYR A 48 -6.62 -16.33 -15.73
N ARG A 49 -7.70 -16.28 -14.94
CA ARG A 49 -8.09 -15.11 -14.13
C ARG A 49 -7.00 -14.68 -13.16
N ALA A 50 -6.09 -15.57 -12.73
CA ALA A 50 -4.93 -15.20 -11.93
C ALA A 50 -4.08 -14.07 -12.57
N ALA A 51 -3.92 -14.09 -13.90
CA ALA A 51 -3.21 -13.04 -14.62
C ALA A 51 -4.03 -11.73 -14.68
N LEU A 52 -5.36 -11.82 -14.82
CA LEU A 52 -6.26 -10.67 -14.85
C LEU A 52 -6.41 -10.00 -13.48
N GLU A 53 -6.41 -10.78 -12.40
CA GLU A 53 -6.44 -10.28 -11.02
C GLU A 53 -5.11 -9.66 -10.60
N ARG A 54 -3.96 -10.16 -11.09
CA ARG A 54 -2.66 -9.45 -10.96
C ARG A 54 -2.71 -8.07 -11.63
N PHE A 55 -3.25 -8.00 -12.85
CA PHE A 55 -3.40 -6.76 -13.61
C PHE A 55 -4.21 -5.70 -12.85
N ASP A 56 -5.43 -6.04 -12.43
CA ASP A 56 -6.31 -5.12 -11.72
C ASP A 56 -5.79 -4.82 -10.30
N GLY A 57 -5.22 -5.81 -9.60
CA GLY A 57 -4.61 -5.64 -8.28
C GLY A 57 -3.40 -4.70 -8.25
N GLY A 58 -2.71 -4.53 -9.39
CA GLY A 58 -1.68 -3.51 -9.56
C GLY A 58 -2.18 -2.08 -9.32
N TYR A 59 -3.49 -1.80 -9.40
CA TYR A 59 -4.07 -0.51 -9.02
C TYR A 59 -3.87 -0.22 -7.54
N GLN A 60 -4.17 -1.18 -6.66
CA GLN A 60 -4.06 -1.02 -5.21
C GLN A 60 -2.61 -0.79 -4.80
N ILE A 61 -1.70 -1.63 -5.29
CA ILE A 61 -0.25 -1.47 -5.08
C ILE A 61 0.22 -0.06 -5.49
N SER A 62 -0.36 0.49 -6.57
CA SER A 62 -0.02 1.83 -7.05
C SER A 62 -0.65 2.96 -6.24
N THR A 63 -1.82 2.77 -5.62
CA THR A 63 -2.39 3.75 -4.68
C THR A 63 -1.64 3.74 -3.36
N ASP A 64 -1.37 2.56 -2.80
CA ASP A 64 -0.62 2.39 -1.54
C ASP A 64 0.77 3.04 -1.65
N PHE A 65 1.42 2.89 -2.81
CA PHE A 65 2.72 3.50 -3.11
C PHE A 65 2.66 5.03 -3.27
N ILE A 66 1.56 5.58 -3.81
CA ILE A 66 1.32 7.03 -3.86
C ILE A 66 1.10 7.58 -2.44
N GLU A 67 0.34 6.88 -1.62
CA GLU A 67 0.02 7.28 -0.25
C GLU A 67 1.29 7.26 0.62
N TRP A 68 2.11 6.21 0.55
CA TRP A 68 3.42 6.14 1.20
C TRP A 68 4.36 7.31 0.82
N MET A 69 4.49 7.63 -0.47
CA MET A 69 5.31 8.77 -0.90
C MET A 69 4.75 10.12 -0.42
N GLN A 70 3.42 10.26 -0.37
CA GLN A 70 2.74 11.47 0.09
C GLN A 70 2.89 11.68 1.60
N GLU A 71 2.74 10.61 2.40
CA GLU A 71 3.01 10.63 3.84
C GLU A 71 4.45 11.06 4.13
N TYR A 72 5.45 10.53 3.42
CA TYR A 72 6.83 10.98 3.58
C TYR A 72 7.01 12.47 3.26
N CYS A 73 6.42 12.95 2.16
CA CYS A 73 6.46 14.36 1.76
C CYS A 73 5.82 15.28 2.82
N ASP A 74 4.67 14.91 3.38
CA ASP A 74 3.95 15.75 4.32
C ASP A 74 4.54 15.71 5.75
N ASN A 75 5.22 14.62 6.13
CA ASN A 75 6.10 14.57 7.30
C ASN A 75 7.29 15.55 7.17
N GLU A 76 7.96 15.57 6.01
CA GLU A 76 9.07 16.50 5.74
C GLU A 76 8.61 17.97 5.77
N ARG A 77 7.41 18.27 5.27
CA ARG A 77 6.76 19.58 5.42
C ARG A 77 6.46 19.92 6.87
N GLU A 78 6.03 18.96 7.69
CA GLU A 78 5.82 19.20 9.12
C GLU A 78 7.14 19.52 9.84
N HIS A 79 8.22 18.79 9.54
CA HIS A 79 9.56 19.13 10.03
C HIS A 79 9.98 20.56 9.66
N ALA A 80 9.69 21.00 8.42
CA ALA A 80 9.94 22.38 7.99
C ALA A 80 9.13 23.41 8.80
N ARG A 81 7.82 23.17 9.04
CA ARG A 81 6.98 24.03 9.90
C ARG A 81 7.53 24.13 11.33
N ASN A 82 7.91 22.99 11.91
CA ASN A 82 8.47 22.91 13.26
C ASN A 82 9.79 23.66 13.40
N PHE A 83 10.66 23.62 12.38
CA PHE A 83 11.88 24.42 12.32
C PHE A 83 11.62 25.94 12.26
N ILE A 84 10.60 26.39 11.51
CA ILE A 84 10.21 27.81 11.45
C ILE A 84 9.73 28.28 12.83
N ALA A 85 8.81 27.53 13.46
CA ALA A 85 8.29 27.85 14.78
C ALA A 85 9.39 27.88 15.86
N TYR A 86 10.35 26.95 15.80
CA TYR A 86 11.54 26.95 16.67
C TYR A 86 12.38 28.22 16.48
N ALA A 87 12.72 28.57 15.23
CA ALA A 87 13.54 29.73 14.91
C ALA A 87 12.89 31.04 15.39
N GLU A 88 11.58 31.18 15.23
CA GLU A 88 10.85 32.39 15.61
C GLU A 88 10.67 32.52 17.12
N LYS A 89 10.40 31.41 17.83
CA LYS A 89 10.36 31.33 19.30
C LYS A 89 11.69 31.79 19.91
N TRP A 90 12.82 31.23 19.46
CA TRP A 90 14.13 31.54 20.02
C TRP A 90 14.67 32.91 19.55
N THR A 91 14.41 33.31 18.30
CA THR A 91 14.72 34.68 17.82
C THR A 91 14.04 35.72 18.71
N THR A 92 12.77 35.49 19.05
CA THR A 92 12.00 36.36 19.94
C THR A 92 12.59 36.36 21.35
N ARG A 93 12.89 35.18 21.92
CA ARG A 93 13.48 35.08 23.27
C ARG A 93 14.84 35.78 23.40
N ILE A 94 15.73 35.61 22.41
CA ILE A 94 17.06 36.24 22.41
C ILE A 94 16.95 37.76 22.20
N LYS A 95 16.08 38.23 21.30
CA LYS A 95 15.83 39.69 21.14
C LYS A 95 15.49 40.36 22.48
N HIS A 96 14.61 39.74 23.27
CA HIS A 96 14.18 40.25 24.58
C HIS A 96 15.20 40.13 25.72
N GLN A 97 16.33 39.45 25.54
CA GLN A 97 17.39 39.43 26.57
C GLN A 97 17.97 40.84 26.77
N SER A 98 18.07 41.27 28.02
CA SER A 98 18.71 42.53 28.41
C SER A 98 20.16 42.63 27.93
N SER A 99 20.62 43.85 27.65
CA SER A 99 22.02 44.19 27.39
C SER A 99 22.96 43.91 28.58
N LEU A 100 22.43 43.56 29.76
CA LEU A 100 23.20 43.00 30.87
C LEU A 100 23.55 41.51 30.68
N VAL A 101 22.82 40.78 29.83
CA VAL A 101 22.88 39.31 29.73
C VAL A 101 23.38 38.84 28.36
N SER A 102 22.99 39.52 27.29
CA SER A 102 23.53 39.27 25.93
C SER A 102 23.54 40.57 25.14
N TYR A 103 24.65 40.88 24.47
CA TYR A 103 24.87 42.16 23.81
C TYR A 103 25.75 42.07 22.55
N HIS A 104 25.82 43.19 21.83
CA HIS A 104 26.75 43.49 20.75
C HIS A 104 26.99 42.40 19.67
N THR A 105 28.21 41.88 19.48
CA THR A 105 28.50 40.85 18.45
C THR A 105 28.00 39.48 18.85
N THR A 106 28.15 39.08 20.12
CA THR A 106 27.73 37.76 20.61
C THR A 106 26.22 37.58 20.48
N LYS A 107 25.42 38.62 20.78
CA LYS A 107 23.96 38.61 20.54
C LYS A 107 23.60 38.54 19.05
N ARG A 108 24.41 39.13 18.16
CA ARG A 108 24.23 38.99 16.70
C ARG A 108 24.51 37.56 16.25
N ALA A 109 25.62 36.96 16.66
CA ALA A 109 25.96 35.57 16.37
C ALA A 109 24.89 34.58 16.88
N GLN A 110 24.40 34.75 18.12
CA GLN A 110 23.29 33.96 18.67
C GLN A 110 22.02 34.06 17.83
N LEU A 111 21.66 35.27 17.38
CA LEU A 111 20.50 35.49 16.51
C LEU A 111 20.69 34.93 15.09
N ASP A 112 21.92 34.87 14.59
CA ASP A 112 22.22 34.28 13.28
C ASP A 112 22.13 32.75 13.31
N VAL A 113 22.73 32.08 14.30
CA VAL A 113 22.58 30.63 14.51
C VAL A 113 21.11 30.24 14.60
N VAL A 114 20.31 30.98 15.35
CA VAL A 114 18.89 30.68 15.59
C VAL A 114 17.99 30.93 14.37
N ARG A 115 18.48 31.62 13.33
CA ARG A 115 17.77 31.75 12.03
C ARG A 115 17.98 30.55 11.11
N ILE A 116 19.03 29.76 11.30
CA ILE A 116 19.41 28.64 10.41
C ILE A 116 18.26 27.64 10.20
N PRO A 117 17.49 27.21 11.22
CA PRO A 117 16.37 26.29 11.00
C PRO A 117 15.33 26.83 10.00
N LYS A 118 15.14 28.15 9.91
CA LYS A 118 14.25 28.74 8.90
C LYS A 118 14.80 28.61 7.48
N GLN A 119 16.12 28.73 7.29
CA GLN A 119 16.76 28.46 5.99
C GLN A 119 16.68 26.96 5.63
N LEU A 120 16.94 26.08 6.59
CA LEU A 120 16.78 24.63 6.42
C LEU A 120 15.33 24.23 6.09
N ALA A 121 14.33 24.91 6.67
CA ALA A 121 12.92 24.70 6.36
C ALA A 121 12.57 25.11 4.93
N HIS A 122 13.06 26.26 4.44
CA HIS A 122 12.88 26.67 3.05
C HIS A 122 13.54 25.68 2.07
N LEU A 123 14.72 25.16 2.43
CA LEU A 123 15.43 24.15 1.65
C LEU A 123 14.67 22.81 1.61
N LYS A 124 14.14 22.34 2.76
CA LYS A 124 13.27 21.16 2.84
C LYS A 124 11.99 21.33 2.03
N GLU A 125 11.30 22.47 2.09
CA GLU A 125 10.11 22.70 1.26
C GLU A 125 10.44 22.70 -0.24
N SER A 126 11.59 23.26 -0.66
CA SER A 126 12.04 23.14 -2.07
C SER A 126 12.25 21.68 -2.49
N ASN A 127 12.72 20.82 -1.57
CA ASN A 127 12.93 19.39 -1.82
C ASN A 127 11.59 18.62 -1.84
N CYS A 128 10.64 18.97 -0.95
CA CYS A 128 9.27 18.46 -0.96
C CYS A 128 8.55 18.75 -2.29
N ASN A 129 8.85 19.89 -2.93
CA ASN A 129 8.31 20.21 -4.25
C ASN A 129 8.88 19.34 -5.38
N GLU A 130 10.12 18.86 -5.27
CA GLU A 130 10.67 17.86 -6.21
C GLU A 130 10.03 16.49 -5.96
N ILE A 131 9.89 16.08 -4.70
CA ILE A 131 9.18 14.85 -4.31
C ILE A 131 7.74 14.85 -4.84
N GLN A 132 7.01 15.98 -4.70
CA GLN A 132 5.65 16.12 -5.20
C GLN A 132 5.56 15.93 -6.72
N ARG A 133 6.57 16.36 -7.51
CA ARG A 133 6.60 16.11 -8.97
C ARG A 133 6.72 14.62 -9.29
N VAL A 134 7.49 13.85 -8.51
CA VAL A 134 7.58 12.38 -8.69
C VAL A 134 6.25 11.72 -8.36
N ILE A 135 5.61 12.11 -7.26
CA ILE A 135 4.28 11.64 -6.86
C ILE A 135 3.26 11.95 -7.95
N ASP A 136 3.24 13.16 -8.48
CA ASP A 136 2.26 13.61 -9.48
C ASP A 136 2.51 12.95 -10.85
N LYS A 137 3.79 12.76 -11.25
CA LYS A 137 4.20 11.97 -12.42
C LYS A 137 3.63 10.55 -12.34
N TYR A 138 3.84 9.86 -11.21
CA TYR A 138 3.36 8.49 -11.04
C TYR A 138 1.83 8.42 -10.91
N ARG A 139 1.20 9.38 -10.22
CA ARG A 139 -0.26 9.52 -10.12
C ARG A 139 -0.92 9.70 -11.51
N ASN A 140 -0.26 10.41 -12.43
CA ASN A 140 -0.72 10.54 -13.82
C ASN A 140 -0.58 9.21 -14.59
N TYR A 141 0.56 8.52 -14.50
CA TYR A 141 0.74 7.17 -15.05
C TYR A 141 -0.35 6.19 -14.56
N VAL A 142 -0.66 6.20 -13.26
CA VAL A 142 -1.74 5.40 -12.67
C VAL A 142 -3.11 5.79 -13.22
N ASN A 143 -3.38 7.09 -13.41
CA ASN A 143 -4.64 7.56 -13.99
C ASN A 143 -4.84 7.14 -15.46
N GLU A 144 -3.78 7.11 -16.26
CA GLU A 144 -3.81 6.68 -17.68
C GLU A 144 -3.84 5.16 -17.85
N THR A 145 -3.30 4.43 -16.89
CA THR A 145 -3.18 2.97 -16.88
C THR A 145 -4.44 2.31 -16.31
N TYR A 146 -5.02 2.90 -15.27
CA TYR A 146 -6.16 2.38 -14.53
C TYR A 146 -7.41 3.26 -14.73
N ILE A 147 -8.33 2.78 -15.58
CA ILE A 147 -9.54 3.52 -15.99
C ILE A 147 -10.65 3.35 -14.95
N ASN A 148 -11.34 4.45 -14.66
CA ASN A 148 -12.44 4.50 -13.71
C ASN A 148 -13.77 4.02 -14.36
N GLU A 149 -14.20 2.79 -14.07
CA GLU A 149 -15.54 2.31 -14.46
C GLU A 149 -16.60 3.03 -13.61
N ARG A 150 -17.37 3.97 -14.19
CA ARG A 150 -18.34 4.88 -13.51
C ARG A 150 -19.35 4.24 -12.54
N PHE A 151 -19.46 2.91 -12.50
CA PHE A 151 -20.43 2.16 -11.71
C PHE A 151 -19.80 0.96 -10.95
N ARG A 152 -18.48 0.94 -10.72
CA ARG A 152 -17.82 -0.06 -9.86
C ARG A 152 -16.88 0.57 -8.83
N PRO A 153 -16.78 -0.02 -7.62
CA PRO A 153 -15.62 0.19 -6.75
C PRO A 153 -14.35 -0.37 -7.39
N GLY A 154 -13.23 0.36 -7.24
CA GLY A 154 -11.94 0.01 -7.81
C GLY A 154 -11.80 0.32 -9.31
N ARG A 155 -10.59 0.67 -9.73
CA ARG A 155 -10.25 0.86 -11.15
C ARG A 155 -9.66 -0.42 -11.72
N LYS A 156 -9.84 -0.63 -13.03
CA LYS A 156 -9.22 -1.75 -13.76
C LYS A 156 -8.11 -1.28 -14.67
N HIS A 157 -7.15 -2.16 -14.93
CA HIS A 157 -6.17 -1.89 -15.97
C HIS A 157 -6.88 -1.79 -17.33
N ARG A 158 -6.52 -0.79 -18.15
CA ARG A 158 -7.21 -0.47 -19.42
C ARG A 158 -7.35 -1.66 -20.40
N ARG A 159 -6.46 -2.65 -20.31
CA ARG A 159 -6.45 -3.88 -21.13
C ARG A 159 -7.11 -5.11 -20.49
N THR A 160 -7.63 -5.06 -19.27
CA THR A 160 -8.21 -6.26 -18.61
C THR A 160 -9.42 -6.82 -19.37
N SER A 161 -10.25 -5.96 -19.95
CA SER A 161 -11.41 -6.34 -20.78
C SER A 161 -10.98 -7.01 -22.10
N GLU A 162 -9.93 -6.50 -22.73
CA GLU A 162 -9.28 -7.03 -23.93
C GLU A 162 -8.74 -8.45 -23.67
N PHE A 163 -7.85 -8.61 -22.68
CA PHE A 163 -7.27 -9.90 -22.34
C PHE A 163 -8.33 -10.93 -21.91
N LYS A 164 -9.36 -10.52 -21.16
CA LYS A 164 -10.49 -11.40 -20.80
C LYS A 164 -11.27 -11.87 -22.02
N LYS A 165 -11.43 -11.02 -23.06
CA LYS A 165 -12.03 -11.42 -24.33
C LYS A 165 -11.13 -12.40 -25.08
N LEU A 166 -9.83 -12.14 -25.16
CA LEU A 166 -8.85 -13.00 -25.82
C LEU A 166 -8.80 -14.41 -25.22
N PHE A 167 -8.71 -14.54 -23.88
CA PHE A 167 -8.74 -15.85 -23.22
C PHE A 167 -10.05 -16.62 -23.48
N LYS A 168 -11.21 -15.95 -23.42
CA LYS A 168 -12.49 -16.57 -23.74
C LYS A 168 -12.57 -17.04 -25.20
N THR A 169 -12.13 -16.23 -26.16
CA THR A 169 -12.07 -16.60 -27.59
C THR A 169 -11.08 -17.74 -27.85
N ALA A 170 -9.97 -17.82 -27.09
CA ALA A 170 -9.05 -18.95 -27.15
C ALA A 170 -9.66 -20.25 -26.60
N HIS A 171 -10.44 -20.18 -25.52
CA HIS A 171 -11.04 -21.34 -24.85
C HIS A 171 -12.29 -21.89 -25.56
N ALA A 172 -13.06 -21.05 -26.27
CA ALA A 172 -14.38 -21.41 -26.81
C ALA A 172 -14.43 -22.76 -27.56
N SER A 173 -13.51 -22.99 -28.49
CA SER A 173 -13.42 -24.24 -29.28
C SER A 173 -12.98 -25.47 -28.46
N LEU A 174 -12.28 -25.29 -27.33
CA LEU A 174 -11.98 -26.38 -26.41
C LEU A 174 -13.23 -26.74 -25.58
N SER A 175 -13.98 -25.74 -25.12
CA SER A 175 -15.24 -25.93 -24.38
C SER A 175 -16.25 -26.72 -25.22
N GLU A 176 -16.50 -26.29 -26.46
CA GLU A 176 -17.47 -26.94 -27.35
C GLU A 176 -17.18 -28.43 -27.56
N VAL A 177 -15.91 -28.79 -27.78
CA VAL A 177 -15.49 -30.19 -27.97
C VAL A 177 -15.48 -30.97 -26.65
N ALA A 178 -15.29 -30.32 -25.50
CA ALA A 178 -15.44 -30.93 -24.19
C ALA A 178 -16.92 -31.28 -23.89
N ASP A 179 -17.83 -30.35 -24.17
CA ASP A 179 -19.28 -30.51 -23.98
C ASP A 179 -19.83 -31.64 -24.90
N GLN A 180 -19.35 -31.71 -26.15
CA GLN A 180 -19.62 -32.83 -27.06
C GLN A 180 -19.09 -34.17 -26.52
N LEU A 181 -17.86 -34.20 -25.99
CA LEU A 181 -17.26 -35.41 -25.44
C LEU A 181 -18.00 -35.94 -24.20
N GLU A 182 -18.47 -35.05 -23.32
CA GLU A 182 -19.24 -35.44 -22.13
C GLU A 182 -20.67 -35.89 -22.49
N THR A 183 -21.27 -35.26 -23.50
CA THR A 183 -22.53 -35.72 -24.09
C THR A 183 -22.38 -37.14 -24.66
N LEU A 184 -21.30 -37.41 -25.40
CA LEU A 184 -21.02 -38.75 -25.94
C LEU A 184 -20.75 -39.80 -24.85
N ARG A 185 -20.01 -39.46 -23.78
CA ARG A 185 -19.85 -40.36 -22.60
C ARG A 185 -21.20 -40.70 -21.95
N THR A 186 -22.06 -39.70 -21.80
CA THR A 186 -23.41 -39.87 -21.24
C THR A 186 -24.29 -40.77 -22.12
N LEU A 187 -24.16 -40.66 -23.45
CA LEU A 187 -24.82 -41.55 -24.40
C LEU A 187 -24.23 -42.96 -24.40
N GLU A 188 -22.90 -43.11 -24.32
CA GLU A 188 -22.22 -44.41 -24.25
C GLU A 188 -22.65 -45.21 -23.01
N LYS A 189 -22.75 -44.55 -21.85
CA LYS A 189 -23.27 -45.17 -20.62
C LYS A 189 -24.70 -45.70 -20.83
N LYS A 190 -25.61 -44.87 -21.34
CA LYS A 190 -27.00 -45.26 -21.61
C LYS A 190 -27.12 -46.37 -22.67
N ALA A 191 -26.26 -46.36 -23.69
CA ALA A 191 -26.22 -47.40 -24.71
C ALA A 191 -25.72 -48.73 -24.16
N ARG A 192 -24.70 -48.72 -23.28
CA ARG A 192 -24.21 -49.90 -22.56
C ARG A 192 -25.26 -50.49 -21.61
N GLU A 193 -25.97 -49.65 -20.86
CA GLU A 193 -27.09 -50.06 -20.00
C GLU A 193 -28.25 -50.66 -20.81
N ALA A 194 -28.61 -50.04 -21.94
CA ALA A 194 -29.65 -50.54 -22.84
C ALA A 194 -29.25 -51.82 -23.59
N LEU A 195 -27.96 -52.02 -23.88
CA LEU A 195 -27.44 -53.28 -24.44
C LEU A 195 -27.54 -54.39 -23.38
N HIS A 196 -27.02 -54.19 -22.17
CA HIS A 196 -27.12 -55.17 -21.08
C HIS A 196 -28.58 -55.57 -20.81
N THR A 197 -29.51 -54.62 -20.85
CA THR A 197 -30.96 -54.91 -20.67
C THR A 197 -31.50 -55.80 -21.79
N ALA A 198 -31.07 -55.58 -23.04
CA ALA A 198 -31.44 -56.43 -24.16
C ALA A 198 -30.77 -57.81 -24.11
N GLU A 199 -29.54 -57.90 -23.60
CA GLU A 199 -28.79 -59.16 -23.47
C GLU A 199 -29.39 -60.07 -22.40
N SER A 200 -29.73 -59.52 -21.22
CA SER A 200 -30.49 -60.26 -20.19
C SER A 200 -31.89 -60.67 -20.68
N ALA A 201 -32.54 -59.86 -21.52
CA ALA A 201 -33.83 -60.22 -22.12
C ALA A 201 -33.71 -61.37 -23.15
N CYS A 202 -32.64 -61.39 -23.95
CA CYS A 202 -32.33 -62.54 -24.82
C CYS A 202 -32.05 -63.81 -24.00
N GLU A 203 -31.26 -63.70 -22.93
CA GLU A 203 -30.90 -64.83 -22.05
C GLU A 203 -32.16 -65.45 -21.39
N ILE A 204 -33.04 -64.63 -20.82
CA ILE A 204 -34.32 -65.09 -20.24
C ILE A 204 -35.17 -65.82 -21.30
N LEU A 205 -35.26 -65.29 -22.52
CA LEU A 205 -36.02 -65.90 -23.61
C LEU A 205 -35.37 -67.19 -24.17
N GLN A 206 -34.05 -67.36 -24.02
CA GLN A 206 -33.36 -68.61 -24.37
C GLN A 206 -33.56 -69.71 -23.31
N LEU A 207 -33.79 -69.32 -22.05
CA LEU A 207 -34.02 -70.23 -20.93
C LEU A 207 -35.50 -70.61 -20.74
N ASP A 208 -36.44 -69.84 -21.27
CA ASP A 208 -37.88 -70.13 -21.24
C ASP A 208 -38.29 -71.12 -22.36
N PRO A 209 -38.69 -72.37 -22.02
CA PRO A 209 -39.06 -73.39 -23.00
C PRO A 209 -40.40 -73.13 -23.71
N SER A 210 -41.14 -72.08 -23.33
CA SER A 210 -42.35 -71.62 -24.03
C SER A 210 -42.08 -70.57 -25.12
N THR A 211 -40.84 -70.06 -25.22
CA THR A 211 -40.45 -69.05 -26.21
C THR A 211 -40.54 -69.59 -27.64
N THR A 212 -41.31 -68.90 -28.49
CA THR A 212 -41.30 -69.19 -29.93
C THR A 212 -40.04 -68.64 -30.61
N GLU A 213 -39.56 -69.33 -31.64
CA GLU A 213 -38.45 -68.89 -32.50
C GLU A 213 -38.62 -67.43 -32.98
N LYS A 214 -39.87 -67.02 -33.26
CA LYS A 214 -40.24 -65.67 -33.69
C LYS A 214 -40.09 -64.60 -32.59
N GLN A 215 -40.21 -64.97 -31.31
CA GLN A 215 -39.88 -64.08 -30.19
C GLN A 215 -38.37 -63.97 -30.01
N LEU A 216 -37.65 -65.09 -30.05
CA LEU A 216 -36.19 -65.13 -29.93
C LEU A 216 -35.49 -64.34 -31.05
N ALA A 217 -35.94 -64.50 -32.30
CA ALA A 217 -35.44 -63.75 -33.45
C ALA A 217 -35.60 -62.22 -33.27
N ARG A 218 -36.74 -61.77 -32.73
CA ARG A 218 -36.99 -60.35 -32.41
C ARG A 218 -36.11 -59.84 -31.28
N ALA A 219 -35.86 -60.64 -30.25
CA ALA A 219 -34.96 -60.28 -29.16
C ALA A 219 -33.53 -60.07 -29.68
N ASN A 220 -33.03 -61.03 -30.48
CA ASN A 220 -31.72 -60.93 -31.14
C ASN A 220 -31.63 -59.72 -32.09
N GLU A 221 -32.71 -59.38 -32.81
CA GLU A 221 -32.78 -58.17 -33.65
C GLU A 221 -32.64 -56.89 -32.80
N VAL A 222 -33.30 -56.82 -31.63
CA VAL A 222 -33.18 -55.69 -30.70
C VAL A 222 -31.77 -55.61 -30.09
N GLN A 223 -31.20 -56.74 -29.64
CA GLN A 223 -29.82 -56.82 -29.13
C GLN A 223 -28.81 -56.30 -30.16
N ASN A 224 -28.89 -56.78 -31.41
CA ASN A 224 -27.99 -56.35 -32.48
C ASN A 224 -28.15 -54.85 -32.80
N LYS A 225 -29.37 -54.31 -32.78
CA LYS A 225 -29.60 -52.85 -32.91
C LYS A 225 -28.98 -52.05 -31.76
N LYS A 226 -29.04 -52.54 -30.52
CA LYS A 226 -28.37 -51.90 -29.36
C LYS A 226 -26.85 -51.97 -29.47
N ARG A 227 -26.30 -53.10 -29.92
CA ARG A 227 -24.86 -53.28 -30.15
C ARG A 227 -24.32 -52.31 -31.21
N ALA A 228 -24.95 -52.27 -32.38
CA ALA A 228 -24.59 -51.31 -33.44
C ALA A 228 -24.71 -49.83 -33.00
N THR A 229 -25.69 -49.51 -32.13
CA THR A 229 -25.82 -48.16 -31.54
C THR A 229 -24.66 -47.84 -30.61
N LEU A 230 -24.18 -48.80 -29.80
CA LEU A 230 -23.02 -48.62 -28.93
C LEU A 230 -21.73 -48.46 -29.75
N GLU A 231 -21.55 -49.24 -30.80
CA GLU A 231 -20.39 -49.18 -31.71
C GLU A 231 -20.31 -47.83 -32.43
N ASP A 232 -21.43 -47.31 -32.96
CA ASP A 232 -21.52 -45.96 -33.57
C ASP A 232 -21.14 -44.83 -32.58
N ILE A 233 -21.65 -44.90 -31.34
CA ILE A 233 -21.30 -43.94 -30.29
C ILE A 233 -19.82 -44.05 -29.92
N GLN A 234 -19.25 -45.26 -29.86
CA GLN A 234 -17.84 -45.48 -29.55
C GLN A 234 -16.92 -44.97 -30.66
N GLY A 235 -17.28 -45.13 -31.93
CA GLY A 235 -16.56 -44.52 -33.07
C GLY A 235 -16.51 -42.99 -32.94
N LYS A 236 -17.68 -42.36 -32.81
CA LYS A 236 -17.79 -40.89 -32.60
C LYS A 236 -17.00 -40.42 -31.38
N LEU A 237 -16.98 -41.20 -30.31
CA LEU A 237 -16.25 -40.89 -29.08
C LEU A 237 -14.72 -41.03 -29.25
N VAL A 238 -14.22 -41.88 -30.15
CA VAL A 238 -12.80 -41.92 -30.57
C VAL A 238 -12.45 -40.67 -31.38
N ASP A 239 -13.27 -40.30 -32.36
CA ASP A 239 -13.02 -39.12 -33.20
C ASP A 239 -13.07 -37.81 -32.39
N THR A 240 -14.07 -37.65 -31.51
CA THR A 240 -14.15 -36.50 -30.61
C THR A 240 -12.98 -36.46 -29.61
N LYS A 241 -12.46 -37.61 -29.14
CA LYS A 241 -11.21 -37.65 -28.34
C LYS A 241 -9.99 -37.18 -29.14
N ALA A 242 -9.93 -37.45 -30.45
CA ALA A 242 -8.85 -36.96 -31.30
C ALA A 242 -8.96 -35.43 -31.51
N THR A 243 -10.15 -34.94 -31.86
CA THR A 243 -10.44 -33.50 -32.00
C THR A 243 -10.18 -32.74 -30.70
N TYR A 244 -10.55 -33.29 -29.54
CA TYR A 244 -10.28 -32.70 -28.23
C TYR A 244 -8.78 -32.46 -27.98
N LYS A 245 -7.91 -33.42 -28.33
CA LYS A 245 -6.45 -33.26 -28.21
C LYS A 245 -5.91 -32.14 -29.10
N VAL A 246 -6.47 -31.97 -30.30
CA VAL A 246 -6.09 -30.88 -31.23
C VAL A 246 -6.58 -29.52 -30.70
N ALA A 247 -7.82 -29.44 -30.21
CA ALA A 247 -8.37 -28.25 -29.57
C ALA A 247 -7.56 -27.85 -28.32
N GLN A 248 -7.21 -28.81 -27.46
CA GLN A 248 -6.42 -28.58 -26.24
C GLN A 248 -5.01 -28.05 -26.57
N LYS A 249 -4.33 -28.62 -27.57
CA LYS A 249 -3.01 -28.14 -28.04
C LYS A 249 -3.12 -26.71 -28.62
N THR A 250 -4.20 -26.43 -29.34
CA THR A 250 -4.46 -25.11 -29.96
C THR A 250 -4.77 -24.05 -28.91
N TYR A 251 -5.62 -24.36 -27.93
CA TYR A 251 -5.90 -23.50 -26.77
C TYR A 251 -4.61 -23.23 -25.98
N ARG A 252 -3.82 -24.25 -25.63
CA ARG A 252 -2.57 -24.08 -24.88
C ARG A 252 -1.60 -23.12 -25.59
N LYS A 253 -1.45 -23.22 -26.92
CA LYS A 253 -0.63 -22.26 -27.69
C LYS A 253 -1.16 -20.82 -27.56
N LYS A 254 -2.45 -20.60 -27.83
CA LYS A 254 -3.08 -19.27 -27.75
C LYS A 254 -3.03 -18.69 -26.33
N ALA A 255 -3.27 -19.51 -25.31
CA ALA A 255 -3.24 -19.09 -23.91
C ALA A 255 -1.82 -18.69 -23.46
N ILE A 256 -0.77 -19.36 -23.94
CA ILE A 256 0.63 -18.94 -23.72
C ILE A 256 0.93 -17.62 -24.43
N GLU A 257 0.46 -17.44 -25.66
CA GLU A 257 0.64 -16.20 -26.43
C GLU A 257 0.00 -14.99 -25.72
N ILE A 258 -1.24 -15.14 -25.23
CA ILE A 258 -1.95 -14.12 -24.46
C ILE A 258 -1.28 -13.90 -23.09
N PHE A 259 -0.83 -14.97 -22.43
CA PHE A 259 -0.07 -14.87 -21.17
C PHE A 259 1.24 -14.10 -21.33
N ASN A 260 1.98 -14.29 -22.43
CA ASN A 260 3.20 -13.55 -22.69
C ASN A 260 2.91 -12.04 -22.90
N GLN A 261 1.81 -11.69 -23.57
CA GLN A 261 1.35 -10.29 -23.64
C GLN A 261 0.95 -9.74 -22.26
N CYS A 262 0.44 -10.60 -21.36
CA CYS A 262 0.19 -10.25 -19.96
C CYS A 262 1.48 -10.12 -19.14
N GLN A 263 2.58 -10.77 -19.53
CA GLN A 263 3.89 -10.60 -18.89
C GLN A 263 4.52 -9.26 -19.27
N THR A 264 4.53 -8.87 -20.55
CA THR A 264 5.14 -7.60 -21.00
C THR A 264 4.51 -6.36 -20.34
N VAL A 265 3.19 -6.32 -20.15
CA VAL A 265 2.54 -5.17 -19.49
C VAL A 265 2.78 -5.16 -17.96
N GLU A 266 3.01 -6.32 -17.35
CA GLU A 266 3.44 -6.38 -15.93
C GLU A 266 4.91 -5.97 -15.79
N GLU A 267 5.76 -6.34 -16.75
CA GLU A 267 7.15 -5.89 -16.87
C GLU A 267 7.22 -4.36 -17.01
N GLU A 268 6.43 -3.77 -17.92
CA GLU A 268 6.24 -2.31 -18.02
C GLU A 268 5.87 -1.68 -16.67
N ARG A 269 4.94 -2.28 -15.90
CA ARG A 269 4.50 -1.78 -14.59
C ARG A 269 5.59 -1.87 -13.52
N LEU A 270 6.34 -2.97 -13.49
CA LEU A 270 7.44 -3.19 -12.55
C LEU A 270 8.62 -2.24 -12.83
N ASP A 271 8.92 -1.99 -14.10
CA ASP A 271 9.93 -0.99 -14.50
C ASP A 271 9.50 0.44 -14.15
N HIS A 272 8.24 0.81 -14.35
CA HIS A 272 7.73 2.12 -13.90
C HIS A 272 7.84 2.30 -12.37
N ILE A 273 7.64 1.24 -11.57
CA ILE A 273 7.85 1.28 -10.12
C ILE A 273 9.34 1.42 -9.79
N ARG A 274 10.22 0.64 -10.44
CA ARG A 274 11.69 0.74 -10.29
C ARG A 274 12.18 2.16 -10.60
N GLU A 275 11.68 2.78 -11.66
CA GLU A 275 12.07 4.13 -12.07
C GLU A 275 11.51 5.19 -11.13
N THR A 276 10.25 5.05 -10.68
CA THR A 276 9.67 5.96 -9.69
C THR A 276 10.39 5.90 -8.34
N LEU A 277 10.84 4.72 -7.90
CA LEU A 277 11.69 4.57 -6.71
C LEU A 277 13.03 5.32 -6.86
N LEU A 278 13.67 5.23 -8.03
CA LEU A 278 14.93 5.92 -8.31
C LEU A 278 14.76 7.44 -8.44
N ASP A 279 13.67 7.90 -9.06
CA ASP A 279 13.28 9.31 -9.11
C ASP A 279 13.00 9.84 -7.71
N PHE A 280 12.28 9.08 -6.87
CA PHE A 280 11.94 9.45 -5.49
C PHE A 280 13.20 9.58 -4.63
N ILE A 281 14.14 8.62 -4.70
CA ILE A 281 15.44 8.71 -4.01
C ILE A 281 16.23 9.95 -4.45
N GLN A 282 16.24 10.28 -5.74
CA GLN A 282 16.89 11.49 -6.25
C GLN A 282 16.19 12.77 -5.78
N ALA A 283 14.86 12.76 -5.67
CA ALA A 283 14.08 13.87 -5.14
C ALA A 283 14.23 14.02 -3.62
N MET A 284 14.45 12.93 -2.87
CA MET A 284 14.78 12.97 -1.44
C MET A 284 16.13 13.65 -1.17
N TYR A 285 17.13 13.51 -2.06
CA TYR A 285 18.45 14.12 -1.88
C TYR A 285 19.02 14.65 -3.21
N THR A 286 18.55 15.83 -3.63
CA THR A 286 19.06 16.46 -4.85
C THR A 286 20.49 17.00 -4.67
N PRO A 287 21.34 17.02 -5.72
CA PRO A 287 22.66 17.67 -5.65
C PRO A 287 22.57 19.16 -5.27
N LYS A 288 21.49 19.84 -5.70
CA LYS A 288 21.17 21.20 -5.29
C LYS A 288 20.94 21.31 -3.78
N TYR A 289 20.11 20.43 -3.21
CA TYR A 289 19.88 20.37 -1.76
C TYR A 289 21.20 20.17 -0.99
N SER A 290 22.06 19.25 -1.44
CA SER A 290 23.38 19.03 -0.84
C SER A 290 24.26 20.28 -0.88
N SER A 291 24.27 21.02 -1.98
CA SER A 291 25.10 22.22 -2.16
C SER A 291 24.61 23.39 -1.31
N GLU A 292 23.31 23.66 -1.31
CA GLU A 292 22.72 24.76 -0.53
C GLU A 292 22.78 24.47 0.98
N LEU A 293 22.65 23.21 1.39
CA LEU A 293 22.82 22.77 2.78
C LEU A 293 24.23 23.09 3.31
N ASN A 294 25.28 22.71 2.56
CA ASN A 294 26.67 22.99 2.94
C ASN A 294 26.93 24.50 2.98
N GLN A 295 26.47 25.24 1.96
CA GLN A 295 26.66 26.68 1.87
C GLN A 295 26.04 27.44 3.07
N ILE A 296 24.89 27.00 3.59
CA ILE A 296 24.27 27.57 4.80
C ILE A 296 25.21 27.46 6.01
N PHE A 297 25.80 26.28 6.24
CA PHE A 297 26.68 26.04 7.40
C PHE A 297 28.08 26.67 7.22
N GLU A 298 28.66 26.65 6.03
CA GLU A 298 29.93 27.33 5.72
C GLU A 298 29.81 28.85 5.87
N SER A 299 28.73 29.44 5.35
CA SER A 299 28.44 30.87 5.47
C SER A 299 28.26 31.29 6.93
N LEU A 300 27.49 30.51 7.72
CA LEU A 300 27.32 30.74 9.15
C LEU A 300 28.66 30.66 9.90
N THR A 301 29.45 29.60 9.66
CA THR A 301 30.73 29.36 10.34
C THR A 301 31.71 30.49 10.05
N THR A 302 31.81 30.91 8.79
CA THR A 302 32.59 32.07 8.37
C THR A 302 32.10 33.35 9.05
N LYS A 303 30.79 33.59 9.07
CA LYS A 303 30.20 34.80 9.67
C LYS A 303 30.46 34.88 11.18
N ILE A 304 30.28 33.80 11.94
CA ILE A 304 30.54 33.79 13.38
C ILE A 304 32.02 34.04 13.64
N THR A 305 32.90 33.29 12.98
CA THR A 305 34.36 33.37 13.16
C THR A 305 34.94 34.75 12.80
N THR A 306 34.30 35.50 11.90
CA THR A 306 34.75 36.83 11.46
C THR A 306 34.02 38.02 12.09
N GLN A 307 32.83 37.82 12.67
CA GLN A 307 31.99 38.91 13.19
C GLN A 307 31.68 38.82 14.68
N GLN A 308 31.93 37.69 15.36
CA GLN A 308 31.92 37.62 16.81
C GLN A 308 33.30 38.05 17.33
N ASN A 309 33.32 39.04 18.23
CA ASN A 309 34.54 39.53 18.84
C ASN A 309 34.29 39.89 20.31
N SER A 310 34.82 39.07 21.21
CA SER A 310 34.68 39.27 22.66
C SER A 310 35.34 40.56 23.16
N PHE A 311 36.37 41.09 22.48
CA PHE A 311 36.97 42.38 22.84
C PHE A 311 36.03 43.55 22.53
N ASP A 312 35.46 43.59 21.33
CA ASP A 312 34.51 44.63 20.93
C ASP A 312 33.25 44.62 21.82
N ASP A 313 32.83 43.43 22.27
CA ASP A 313 31.70 43.26 23.19
C ASP A 313 32.02 43.81 24.59
N LEU A 314 33.19 43.50 25.15
CA LEU A 314 33.62 44.03 26.46
C LEU A 314 33.81 45.55 26.40
N LEU A 315 34.38 46.08 25.31
CA LEU A 315 34.54 47.52 25.09
C LEU A 315 33.17 48.22 24.93
N PHE A 316 32.24 47.62 24.17
CA PHE A 316 30.86 48.09 24.08
C PHE A 316 30.20 48.15 25.46
N TRP A 317 30.39 47.14 26.30
CA TRP A 317 29.82 47.08 27.64
C TRP A 317 30.40 48.16 28.57
N ALA A 318 31.73 48.27 28.65
CA ALA A 318 32.42 49.28 29.48
C ALA A 318 32.00 50.72 29.10
N LYS A 319 31.85 50.98 27.79
CA LYS A 319 31.36 52.25 27.26
C LYS A 319 29.87 52.48 27.54
N ALA A 320 29.02 51.45 27.42
CA ALA A 320 27.58 51.56 27.65
C ALA A 320 27.22 51.86 29.12
N TYR A 321 28.01 51.35 30.08
CA TYR A 321 27.85 51.66 31.51
C TYR A 321 28.79 52.79 31.98
N GLY A 322 29.58 53.38 31.09
CA GLY A 322 30.30 54.62 31.34
C GLY A 322 31.42 54.51 32.37
N ILE A 323 32.13 53.38 32.44
CA ILE A 323 33.23 53.16 33.41
C ILE A 323 34.39 54.15 33.17
N GLU A 324 34.57 54.60 31.93
CA GLU A 324 35.54 55.62 31.54
C GLU A 324 35.13 57.06 31.94
N ASN A 325 33.88 57.27 32.39
CA ASN A 325 33.40 58.60 32.79
C ASN A 325 33.94 58.97 34.17
N LYS A 326 34.50 60.18 34.30
CA LYS A 326 34.89 60.74 35.59
C LYS A 326 33.67 60.87 36.51
N LEU A 327 33.83 60.52 37.78
CA LEU A 327 32.77 60.64 38.79
C LEU A 327 32.35 62.12 38.94
N THR A 328 31.11 62.45 38.58
CA THR A 328 30.58 63.83 38.55
C THR A 328 29.93 64.28 39.86
N LYS A 329 29.82 63.39 40.86
CA LYS A 329 29.31 63.73 42.20
C LYS A 329 30.42 63.52 43.23
N PRO A 330 30.74 64.50 44.09
CA PRO A 330 31.63 64.27 45.21
C PRO A 330 31.01 63.25 46.18
N LEU A 331 31.82 62.42 46.82
CA LEU A 331 31.38 61.63 47.97
C LEU A 331 31.18 62.59 49.16
N THR A 332 29.94 62.97 49.40
CA THR A 332 29.54 63.53 50.69
C THR A 332 29.50 62.39 51.72
N LEU A 333 30.64 62.11 52.35
CA LEU A 333 30.61 61.47 53.67
C LEU A 333 29.89 62.42 54.61
N THR A 334 28.68 62.07 55.03
CA THR A 334 28.00 62.70 56.16
C THR A 334 28.74 62.27 57.43
N SER A 335 29.75 63.03 57.81
CA SER A 335 30.39 62.91 59.13
C SER A 335 29.40 63.44 60.17
N ASN A 336 28.53 62.56 60.63
CA ASN A 336 27.64 62.81 61.76
C ASN A 336 28.47 62.86 63.04
N ASN A 337 29.05 64.03 63.31
CA ASN A 337 29.60 64.39 64.61
C ASN A 337 28.43 64.76 65.54
N ASP A 338 27.67 63.75 65.96
CA ASP A 338 26.61 63.90 66.95
C ASP A 338 27.21 63.70 68.37
N ASP A 339 27.99 64.68 68.82
CA ASP A 339 28.41 64.80 70.22
C ASP A 339 27.17 65.13 71.08
N TYR A 340 26.70 64.18 71.89
CA TYR A 340 26.15 64.48 73.23
C TYR A 340 26.22 63.26 74.14
N ASP A 341 26.79 63.47 75.33
CA ASP A 341 26.85 62.50 76.44
C ASP A 341 25.59 62.61 77.33
N SER A 342 25.44 61.70 78.30
CA SER A 342 24.48 61.68 79.43
C SER A 342 23.23 60.78 79.34
N ASP A 343 23.18 59.84 80.30
CA ASP A 343 22.05 59.48 81.17
C ASP A 343 20.83 58.64 80.67
N SER A 344 21.13 57.37 80.35
CA SER A 344 20.65 56.21 81.15
C SER A 344 19.19 55.63 81.05
N ILE A 345 19.03 54.49 81.74
CA ILE A 345 17.82 53.70 82.12
C ILE A 345 16.97 53.01 81.01
N VAL A 346 17.03 51.67 80.97
CA VAL A 346 15.95 50.70 81.34
C VAL A 346 16.26 49.30 80.79
N GLU A 347 16.17 48.26 81.64
CA GLU A 347 16.24 46.85 81.22
C GLU A 347 14.90 46.31 80.66
N SER A 348 14.95 45.38 79.70
CA SER A 348 14.12 44.15 79.67
C SER A 348 14.63 43.18 78.59
N ARG A 349 15.29 42.07 78.96
CA ARG A 349 14.69 40.78 79.32
C ARG A 349 13.95 40.04 78.20
N THR A 350 14.69 39.10 77.58
CA THR A 350 14.29 37.70 77.31
C THR A 350 12.86 37.38 76.84
N HIS A 351 12.75 36.64 75.72
CA HIS A 351 12.40 35.22 75.84
C HIS A 351 12.72 34.35 74.61
N ARG A 352 12.59 33.03 74.79
CA ARG A 352 12.95 31.95 73.86
C ARG A 352 11.81 30.92 73.82
N LYS A 353 11.24 30.67 72.64
CA LYS A 353 10.43 29.50 72.24
C LYS A 353 10.30 29.54 70.70
N SER A 354 10.56 28.51 69.88
CA SER A 354 10.51 27.04 69.95
C SER A 354 9.11 26.42 69.80
N ILE A 355 8.89 25.80 68.63
CA ILE A 355 7.78 24.96 68.10
C ILE A 355 8.24 24.71 66.64
N ASP A 356 8.60 23.53 66.12
CA ASP A 356 8.28 22.10 66.38
C ASP A 356 6.80 21.77 66.21
N HIS A 357 6.33 20.79 65.41
CA HIS A 357 6.89 19.77 64.48
C HIS A 357 5.76 19.50 63.42
N GLU A 358 5.85 18.79 62.28
CA GLU A 358 6.90 18.07 61.52
C GLU A 358 6.58 18.28 59.99
N THR A 359 6.66 17.45 58.93
CA THR A 359 7.09 16.07 58.52
C THR A 359 7.21 16.13 56.95
N GLU A 360 7.92 15.29 56.18
CA GLU A 360 8.97 14.28 56.44
C GLU A 360 9.90 14.19 55.18
N LYS A 361 11.17 13.80 55.42
CA LYS A 361 12.07 12.84 54.72
C LYS A 361 11.65 12.28 53.32
N HIS A 362 12.56 11.92 52.40
CA HIS A 362 14.04 11.96 52.29
C HIS A 362 14.42 11.92 50.78
N ASP A 363 15.57 12.41 50.31
CA ASP A 363 16.88 11.71 50.15
C ASP A 363 16.80 10.26 49.59
N ARG A 364 17.70 9.76 48.71
CA ARG A 364 18.87 10.38 48.05
C ARG A 364 19.34 9.57 46.83
N ARG A 365 20.00 10.26 45.89
CA ARG A 365 21.22 9.90 45.10
C ARG A 365 21.55 8.43 44.72
N GLN A 366 22.04 8.34 43.47
CA GLN A 366 23.20 7.52 42.98
C GLN A 366 22.97 6.00 42.78
N SER A 367 22.70 5.52 41.56
CA SER A 367 23.61 5.35 40.39
C SER A 367 24.27 3.96 40.29
N ILE A 368 24.61 3.57 39.05
CA ILE A 368 25.66 2.62 38.62
C ILE A 368 25.27 1.13 38.38
N VAL A 369 25.43 0.75 37.09
CA VAL A 369 25.87 -0.54 36.51
C VAL A 369 24.91 -1.76 36.38
N GLU A 370 24.74 -2.15 35.11
CA GLU A 370 24.70 -3.48 34.47
C GLU A 370 24.29 -4.74 35.27
N HIS A 371 23.36 -5.53 34.71
CA HIS A 371 23.75 -6.73 33.95
C HIS A 371 22.65 -7.21 32.98
N GLU A 372 23.03 -8.14 32.10
CA GLU A 372 22.16 -8.93 31.21
C GLU A 372 21.58 -10.16 31.95
N ALA A 373 20.45 -10.70 31.44
CA ALA A 373 20.14 -12.14 31.30
C ALA A 373 18.63 -12.37 31.16
N ASP A 374 18.21 -12.71 29.93
CA ASP A 374 17.49 -13.94 29.53
C ASP A 374 16.22 -14.47 30.25
N ASP A 375 15.40 -15.09 29.39
CA ASP A 375 14.55 -16.28 29.55
C ASP A 375 13.06 -16.28 30.02
N GLU A 376 12.32 -17.03 29.19
CA GLU A 376 11.17 -17.93 29.41
C GLU A 376 9.75 -17.46 29.86
N GLU A 377 8.90 -17.35 28.83
CA GLU A 377 7.72 -18.24 28.60
C GLU A 377 6.44 -18.13 29.48
N ALA A 378 5.62 -19.19 29.50
CA ALA A 378 4.35 -19.37 30.23
C ALA A 378 3.11 -18.51 29.84
N SER A 379 2.53 -18.89 28.70
CA SER A 379 1.11 -18.82 28.31
C SER A 379 0.01 -18.86 29.41
N ALA A 380 -1.13 -18.19 29.18
CA ALA A 380 -2.50 -18.78 29.27
C ALA A 380 -3.63 -17.80 28.85
N PRO A 381 -4.77 -18.27 28.30
CA PRO A 381 -5.90 -17.42 27.88
C PRO A 381 -7.06 -17.36 28.88
N ILE A 382 -7.94 -16.35 28.74
CA ILE A 382 -9.27 -16.30 29.37
C ILE A 382 -10.34 -16.12 28.29
N SER A 383 -11.45 -16.87 28.40
CA SER A 383 -12.59 -16.83 27.47
C SER A 383 -13.92 -16.94 28.20
N THR A 384 -14.82 -15.99 27.95
CA THR A 384 -16.25 -15.98 28.32
C THR A 384 -16.97 -15.04 27.34
N THR A 385 -17.95 -15.43 26.51
CA THR A 385 -19.36 -15.81 26.82
C THR A 385 -20.11 -14.73 27.61
N THR A 386 -21.28 -14.19 27.23
CA THR A 386 -22.24 -14.48 26.12
C THR A 386 -23.18 -13.25 25.90
N PRO A 387 -24.11 -13.22 24.91
CA PRO A 387 -24.69 -11.95 24.39
C PRO A 387 -26.05 -11.51 24.97
N ALA A 388 -26.44 -10.26 24.69
CA ALA A 388 -27.78 -9.72 24.89
C ALA A 388 -28.47 -9.33 23.56
N LYS A 389 -29.80 -9.44 23.51
CA LYS A 389 -30.65 -9.24 22.31
C LYS A 389 -31.42 -7.92 22.40
N THR A 390 -31.55 -7.16 21.31
CA THR A 390 -32.62 -6.15 21.16
C THR A 390 -33.30 -6.24 19.78
N LYS A 391 -34.59 -5.89 19.74
CA LYS A 391 -35.57 -6.31 18.72
C LYS A 391 -35.56 -5.48 17.44
N VAL A 392 -35.83 -6.19 16.34
CA VAL A 392 -36.50 -5.76 15.11
C VAL A 392 -37.58 -4.69 15.34
N LYS A 393 -37.69 -3.73 14.40
CA LYS A 393 -38.95 -3.02 14.11
C LYS A 393 -39.16 -2.97 12.59
N ARG A 394 -40.38 -3.28 12.12
CA ARG A 394 -40.73 -3.49 10.69
C ARG A 394 -42.02 -2.73 10.38
N THR A 395 -41.97 -1.68 9.54
CA THR A 395 -43.13 -0.83 9.23
C THR A 395 -43.15 -0.32 7.78
N LYS A 396 -43.89 -1.04 6.93
CA LYS A 396 -44.60 -0.66 5.69
C LYS A 396 -45.77 -1.68 5.56
N PRO A 397 -46.94 -1.39 4.93
CA PRO A 397 -47.12 -0.49 3.79
C PRO A 397 -48.34 0.47 3.86
N ILE A 398 -48.47 1.35 2.85
CA ILE A 398 -49.75 1.88 2.34
C ILE A 398 -49.67 1.87 0.80
N THR A 399 -50.80 1.66 0.14
CA THR A 399 -50.98 1.61 -1.33
C THR A 399 -52.13 2.52 -1.77
N ASN A 400 -51.99 3.18 -2.94
CA ASN A 400 -53.04 3.65 -3.87
C ASN A 400 -52.29 4.31 -5.07
N THR A 401 -52.37 3.85 -6.33
CA THR A 401 -53.46 3.76 -7.33
C THR A 401 -53.71 5.04 -8.17
N ASP A 402 -53.52 4.85 -9.49
CA ASP A 402 -54.07 5.54 -10.67
C ASP A 402 -54.00 7.07 -10.88
N LYS A 403 -53.36 7.47 -12.00
CA LYS A 403 -54.09 7.88 -13.23
C LYS A 403 -53.22 7.98 -14.50
N LYS A 404 -53.89 8.05 -15.66
CA LYS A 404 -53.34 8.05 -17.04
C LYS A 404 -52.88 9.44 -17.52
N ASN A 405 -51.91 9.47 -18.44
CA ASN A 405 -52.00 9.98 -19.83
C ASN A 405 -50.58 9.94 -20.45
N THR A 406 -50.29 9.16 -21.50
CA THR A 406 -50.55 9.41 -22.94
C THR A 406 -50.02 10.74 -23.47
N ASN A 407 -48.93 10.70 -24.25
CA ASN A 407 -48.93 11.13 -25.66
C ASN A 407 -47.70 10.62 -26.41
N THR A 408 -47.82 10.53 -27.73
CA THR A 408 -46.84 9.89 -28.64
C THR A 408 -46.54 10.83 -29.81
N THR A 409 -45.26 11.13 -30.09
CA THR A 409 -44.84 11.69 -31.39
C THR A 409 -43.36 11.45 -31.68
N GLU A 410 -43.12 10.74 -32.78
CA GLU A 410 -41.89 10.75 -33.60
C GLU A 410 -42.23 11.46 -34.95
N PRO A 411 -41.36 11.50 -35.98
CA PRO A 411 -39.96 11.93 -36.04
C PRO A 411 -39.67 12.95 -37.17
N SER A 412 -38.49 13.59 -37.15
CA SER A 412 -37.84 14.17 -38.35
C SER A 412 -36.33 14.34 -38.09
N THR A 413 -35.39 13.71 -38.81
CA THR A 413 -35.04 13.80 -40.25
C THR A 413 -34.04 14.93 -40.56
N ILE A 414 -32.76 14.53 -40.62
CA ILE A 414 -31.69 14.91 -41.57
C ILE A 414 -31.68 16.34 -42.15
N HIS A 415 -30.58 17.06 -41.94
CA HIS A 415 -29.97 17.84 -43.02
C HIS A 415 -28.43 17.91 -42.90
N ASN A 416 -27.73 17.76 -44.04
CA ASN A 416 -26.28 17.97 -44.16
C ASN A 416 -25.96 19.44 -44.48
N THR A 417 -24.73 19.89 -44.20
CA THR A 417 -23.89 20.78 -45.06
C THR A 417 -22.42 20.66 -44.60
N VAL A 418 -21.46 21.10 -45.42
CA VAL A 418 -20.02 20.81 -45.36
C VAL A 418 -19.21 22.11 -45.46
N LEU A 419 -17.90 22.06 -45.16
CA LEU A 419 -16.88 23.14 -45.24
C LEU A 419 -16.96 24.19 -44.10
N ASN A 420 -15.88 24.94 -43.77
CA ASN A 420 -14.60 25.07 -44.46
C ASN A 420 -13.36 25.18 -43.52
N GLN A 421 -12.17 25.22 -44.13
CA GLN A 421 -10.83 25.33 -43.52
C GLN A 421 -10.51 26.72 -42.96
N VAL A 422 -9.72 26.76 -41.88
CA VAL A 422 -8.39 27.42 -41.82
C VAL A 422 -7.46 26.47 -41.06
#